data_AF-W2IRM1-F1
#
_entry.id   AF-W2IRM1-F1
#
_cell.length_a   1.000
_cell.length_b   1.000
_cell.length_c   1.000
_cell.angle_alpha   90.00
_cell.angle_beta   90.00
_cell.angle_gamma   90.00
#
_symmetry.space_group_name_H-M   'P 1'
#
loop_
_entity.id
_entity.type
_entity.pdbx_description
1 polymer ?
#
loop_
_entity_poly.entity_id
_entity_poly.type
_entity_poly.pdbx_seq_one_letter_code
_entity_poly.pdbx_strand_id
1 'polypeptide(L)'
;MEAVWEKFSPNIKKQAVKTDGIWSVEDPQFSEWAKLLQFKVKKKKRVVDSTKPAQAWNQWIVANKGTTVTLMVYEYGMAIATAKDRDDFMKACVLPETDRAGATAESSLREVVEALRQKWRNTFQASSIVWRMWANHVTRNLNRSTWNASIANPPPSYITETFSIQQSHALRSI
;
A
#
# COMPACT_ATOMS: atom_id res chain seq x y z
N MET A 1 7.38 3.39 -21.69
CA MET A 1 7.49 2.76 -20.35
C MET A 1 6.14 2.66 -19.66
N GLU A 2 5.27 3.65 -19.83
CA GLU A 2 3.88 3.65 -19.35
C GLU A 2 3.10 2.37 -19.63
N ALA A 3 3.07 1.87 -20.87
CA ALA A 3 2.41 0.59 -21.18
C ALA A 3 2.97 -0.63 -20.42
N VAL A 4 4.27 -0.61 -20.06
CA VAL A 4 4.86 -1.66 -19.22
C VAL A 4 4.38 -1.47 -17.78
N TRP A 5 4.36 -0.24 -17.29
CA TRP A 5 3.85 0.08 -15.97
C TRP A 5 2.39 -0.34 -15.79
N GLU A 6 1.50 0.04 -16.69
CA GLU A 6 0.07 -0.34 -16.62
C GLU A 6 -0.12 -1.86 -16.56
N LYS A 7 0.68 -2.59 -17.34
CA LYS A 7 0.61 -4.06 -17.38
C LYS A 7 1.10 -4.73 -16.11
N PHE A 8 2.14 -4.20 -15.47
CA PHE A 8 2.84 -4.91 -14.38
C PHE A 8 2.65 -4.29 -12.99
N SER A 9 2.17 -3.04 -12.90
CA SER A 9 1.87 -2.38 -11.62
C SER A 9 0.88 -3.14 -10.73
N PRO A 10 -0.10 -3.93 -11.23
CA PRO A 10 -0.94 -4.74 -10.36
C PRO A 10 -0.19 -5.81 -9.54
N ASN A 11 1.05 -6.16 -9.92
CA ASN A 11 1.90 -7.10 -9.18
C ASN A 11 2.73 -6.41 -8.07
N ILE A 12 2.67 -5.09 -7.98
CA ILE A 12 3.35 -4.30 -6.95
C ILE A 12 2.34 -4.09 -5.83
N LYS A 13 2.72 -4.43 -4.60
CA LYS A 13 1.84 -4.28 -3.43
C LYS A 13 1.83 -2.85 -2.92
N LYS A 14 3.02 -2.33 -2.58
CA LYS A 14 3.27 -0.97 -2.09
C LYS A 14 4.70 -0.58 -2.45
N GLN A 15 5.08 0.67 -2.22
CA GLN A 15 6.48 1.09 -2.31
C GLN A 15 7.04 1.24 -0.89
N ALA A 16 8.09 0.49 -0.56
CA ALA A 16 8.84 0.67 0.68
C ALA A 16 9.68 1.94 0.58
N VAL A 17 9.58 2.79 1.60
CA VAL A 17 10.37 4.02 1.73
C VAL A 17 11.04 4.03 3.09
N LYS A 18 12.31 4.41 3.14
CA LYS A 18 13.07 4.57 4.38
C LYS A 18 13.52 6.03 4.48
N THR A 19 12.96 6.76 5.43
CA THR A 19 13.30 8.16 5.69
C THR A 19 13.77 8.26 7.13
N ASP A 20 14.96 8.82 7.34
CA ASP A 20 15.57 8.96 8.68
C ASP A 20 15.61 7.64 9.49
N GLY A 21 15.82 6.52 8.79
CA GLY A 21 15.88 5.19 9.39
C GLY A 21 14.52 4.53 9.67
N ILE A 22 13.42 5.23 9.45
CA ILE A 22 12.05 4.73 9.68
C ILE A 22 11.47 4.21 8.37
N TRP A 23 10.91 2.99 8.42
CA TRP A 23 10.20 2.38 7.31
C TRP A 23 8.77 2.90 7.20
N SER A 24 8.34 3.18 5.98
CA SER A 24 6.95 3.53 5.61
C SER A 24 6.55 2.87 4.29
N VAL A 25 5.26 2.97 3.96
CA VAL A 25 4.68 2.49 2.70
C VAL A 25 4.02 3.63 1.95
N GLU A 26 4.26 3.69 0.65
CA GLU A 26 3.62 4.61 -0.28
C GLU A 26 2.84 3.84 -1.36
N ASP A 27 1.90 4.53 -2.01
CA ASP A 27 1.20 4.00 -3.17
C ASP A 27 2.13 4.01 -4.39
N PRO A 28 2.25 2.90 -5.14
CA PRO A 28 3.09 2.84 -6.32
C PRO A 28 2.66 3.88 -7.37
N GLN A 29 3.56 4.78 -7.74
CA GLN A 29 3.31 5.80 -8.77
C GLN A 29 4.13 5.54 -10.03
N PHE A 30 3.58 5.87 -11.20
CA PHE A 30 4.31 5.76 -12.46
C PHE A 30 5.57 6.64 -12.47
N SER A 31 5.57 7.82 -11.84
CA SER A 31 6.76 8.69 -11.75
C SER A 31 7.95 7.98 -11.10
N GLU A 32 7.69 7.02 -10.21
CA GLU A 32 8.69 6.25 -9.47
C GLU A 32 8.89 4.84 -10.03
N TRP A 33 8.39 4.55 -11.24
CA TRP A 33 8.41 3.21 -11.84
C TRP A 33 9.82 2.58 -11.86
N ALA A 34 10.85 3.42 -12.00
CA ALA A 34 12.25 3.02 -12.02
C ALA A 34 12.76 2.43 -10.69
N LYS A 35 12.09 2.72 -9.56
CA LYS A 35 12.36 2.14 -8.23
C LYS A 35 11.65 0.79 -8.02
N LEU A 36 10.71 0.46 -8.90
CA LEU A 36 9.78 -0.66 -8.74
C LEU A 36 9.97 -1.74 -9.81
N LEU A 37 10.51 -1.36 -10.97
CA LEU A 37 10.73 -2.21 -12.12
C LEU A 37 12.17 -2.08 -12.61
N GLN A 38 12.79 -3.22 -12.94
CA GLN A 38 14.15 -3.23 -13.45
C GLN A 38 14.28 -4.19 -14.63
N PHE A 39 14.92 -3.73 -15.70
CA PHE A 39 15.18 -4.54 -16.89
C PHE A 39 16.58 -5.14 -16.83
N LYS A 40 16.69 -6.41 -17.25
CA LYS A 40 17.96 -7.12 -17.34
C LYS A 40 18.07 -7.82 -18.69
N VAL A 41 19.13 -7.50 -19.44
CA VAL A 41 19.39 -8.14 -20.73
C VAL A 41 20.16 -9.43 -20.50
N LYS A 42 19.54 -10.59 -20.78
CA LYS A 42 20.14 -11.90 -20.50
C LYS A 42 21.54 -12.07 -21.11
N LYS A 43 21.71 -11.73 -22.39
CA LYS A 43 22.99 -11.87 -23.11
C LYS A 43 24.14 -11.08 -22.49
N LYS A 44 23.86 -9.89 -21.93
CA LYS A 44 24.88 -9.00 -21.36
C LYS A 44 25.00 -9.13 -19.83
N LYS A 45 24.08 -9.86 -19.18
CA LYS A 45 23.89 -9.92 -17.71
C LYS A 45 23.84 -8.55 -17.02
N ARG A 46 23.65 -7.47 -17.76
CA ARG A 46 23.64 -6.09 -17.25
C ARG A 46 22.21 -5.67 -16.92
N VAL A 47 22.09 -5.04 -15.76
CA VAL A 47 20.93 -4.23 -15.40
C VAL A 47 20.91 -3.01 -16.31
N VAL A 48 19.72 -2.66 -16.78
CA VAL A 48 19.50 -1.46 -17.58
C VAL A 48 19.32 -0.28 -16.65
N ASP A 49 20.05 0.80 -16.90
CA ASP A 49 19.83 2.07 -16.20
C ASP A 49 18.42 2.61 -16.54
N SER A 50 17.59 2.71 -15.51
CA SER A 50 16.21 3.19 -15.63
C SER A 50 16.06 4.70 -15.58
N THR A 51 17.12 5.44 -15.23
CA THR A 51 17.12 6.91 -15.10
C THR A 51 17.37 7.63 -16.41
N LYS A 52 17.71 6.90 -17.47
CA LYS A 52 17.98 7.47 -18.80
C LYS A 52 16.74 8.14 -19.41
N PRO A 53 16.92 9.21 -20.22
CA PRO A 53 15.82 9.95 -20.82
C PRO A 53 15.05 9.13 -21.86
N ALA A 54 13.87 9.63 -22.25
CA ALA A 54 12.97 8.96 -23.20
C ALA A 54 13.65 8.60 -24.54
N GLN A 55 14.52 9.47 -25.07
CA GLN A 55 15.25 9.19 -26.30
C GLN A 55 16.19 7.99 -26.17
N ALA A 56 16.91 7.89 -25.04
CA ALA A 56 17.79 6.75 -24.76
C ALA A 56 16.99 5.44 -24.53
N TRP A 57 15.75 5.54 -24.04
CA TRP A 57 14.81 4.42 -24.01
C TRP A 57 14.42 3.95 -25.41
N ASN A 58 14.07 4.86 -26.31
CA ASN A 58 13.70 4.50 -27.69
C ASN A 58 14.86 3.83 -28.43
N GLN A 59 16.08 4.37 -28.32
CA GLN A 59 17.28 3.75 -28.89
C GLN A 59 17.54 2.36 -28.30
N TRP A 60 17.36 2.20 -26.98
CA TRP A 60 17.54 0.91 -26.33
C TRP A 60 16.49 -0.12 -26.78
N ILE A 61 15.24 0.28 -26.97
CA ILE A 61 14.17 -0.62 -27.47
C ILE A 61 14.53 -1.11 -28.88
N VAL A 62 14.93 -0.21 -29.78
CA VAL A 62 15.34 -0.56 -31.15
C VAL A 62 16.55 -1.50 -31.14
N ALA A 63 17.58 -1.18 -30.36
CA ALA A 63 18.81 -1.97 -30.28
C ALA A 63 18.61 -3.38 -29.68
N ASN A 64 17.55 -3.59 -28.89
CA ASN A 64 17.23 -4.88 -28.28
C ASN A 64 16.02 -5.56 -28.94
N LYS A 65 15.57 -5.09 -30.10
CA LYS A 65 14.49 -5.73 -30.86
C LYS A 65 14.87 -7.19 -31.15
N GLY A 66 13.93 -8.11 -30.93
CA GLY A 66 14.16 -9.55 -31.08
C GLY A 66 15.04 -10.20 -29.99
N THR A 67 15.51 -9.44 -29.00
CA THR A 67 16.26 -9.98 -27.86
C THR A 67 15.33 -10.21 -26.67
N THR A 68 15.50 -11.34 -25.98
CA THR A 68 14.80 -11.59 -24.71
C THR A 68 15.38 -10.71 -23.59
N VAL A 69 14.53 -9.87 -23.02
CA VAL A 69 14.82 -9.07 -21.83
C VAL A 69 14.00 -9.62 -20.67
N THR A 70 14.62 -9.72 -19.49
CA THR A 70 13.92 -10.05 -18.25
C THR A 70 13.47 -8.76 -17.59
N LEU A 71 12.18 -8.67 -17.26
CA LEU A 71 11.63 -7.63 -16.38
C LEU A 71 11.55 -8.21 -14.96
N MET A 72 12.16 -7.52 -14.01
CA MET A 72 12.04 -7.80 -12.59
C MET A 72 11.03 -6.82 -12.01
N VAL A 73 10.01 -7.35 -11.33
CA VAL A 73 8.95 -6.59 -10.67
C VAL A 73 9.14 -6.78 -9.17
N TYR A 74 9.39 -5.69 -8.44
CA TYR A 74 9.65 -5.75 -7.01
C TYR A 74 8.35 -5.47 -6.26
N GLU A 75 7.87 -6.43 -5.46
CA GLU A 75 6.60 -6.29 -4.71
C GLU A 75 6.53 -5.04 -3.83
N TYR A 76 7.67 -4.65 -3.24
CA TYR A 76 7.82 -3.48 -2.36
C TYR A 76 8.85 -2.46 -2.87
N GLY A 77 9.31 -2.59 -4.11
CA GLY A 77 10.39 -1.78 -4.66
C GLY A 77 11.80 -2.15 -4.20
N MET A 78 12.77 -1.42 -4.71
CA MET A 78 14.21 -1.70 -4.55
C MET A 78 14.84 -1.08 -3.30
N ALA A 79 14.10 -0.32 -2.49
CA ALA A 79 14.63 0.25 -1.24
C ALA A 79 15.04 -0.83 -0.22
N ILE A 80 14.44 -2.02 -0.32
CA ILE A 80 14.78 -3.19 0.49
C ILE A 80 16.02 -3.87 -0.11
N ALA A 81 17.20 -3.49 0.36
CA ALA A 81 18.47 -3.98 -0.19
C ALA A 81 18.94 -5.31 0.41
N THR A 82 18.58 -5.59 1.66
CA THR A 82 19.07 -6.74 2.42
C THR A 82 17.94 -7.57 3.02
N ALA A 83 18.25 -8.81 3.44
CA ALA A 83 17.32 -9.64 4.19
C ALA A 83 16.89 -8.97 5.51
N LYS A 84 17.83 -8.29 6.18
CA LYS A 84 17.54 -7.52 7.40
C LYS A 84 16.58 -6.36 7.13
N ASP A 85 16.82 -5.58 6.07
CA ASP A 85 15.91 -4.50 5.68
C ASP A 85 14.51 -5.03 5.38
N ARG A 86 14.41 -6.21 4.77
CA ARG A 86 13.14 -6.88 4.52
C ARG A 86 12.44 -7.21 5.83
N ASP A 87 13.14 -7.84 6.77
CA ASP A 87 12.54 -8.25 8.04
C ASP A 87 12.09 -7.03 8.87
N ASP A 88 12.93 -6.00 8.92
CA ASP A 88 12.63 -4.73 9.60
C ASP A 88 11.42 -4.03 8.95
N PHE A 89 11.38 -3.95 7.61
CA PHE A 89 10.26 -3.38 6.87
C PHE A 89 8.97 -4.17 7.06
N MET A 90 9.05 -5.50 6.95
CA MET A 90 7.88 -6.38 7.10
C MET A 90 7.29 -6.22 8.50
N LYS A 91 8.13 -6.20 9.54
CA LYS A 91 7.68 -5.99 10.93
C LYS A 91 7.09 -4.60 11.15
N ALA A 92 7.68 -3.56 10.56
CA ALA A 92 7.24 -2.18 10.77
C ALA A 92 5.94 -1.84 10.00
N CYS A 93 5.80 -2.32 8.77
CA CYS A 93 4.81 -1.78 7.84
C CYS A 93 3.79 -2.79 7.31
N VAL A 94 4.09 -4.09 7.34
CA VAL A 94 3.26 -5.11 6.65
C VAL A 94 2.60 -6.06 7.65
N LEU A 95 3.39 -6.57 8.60
CA LEU A 95 2.91 -7.47 9.63
C LEU A 95 2.28 -6.64 10.77
N PRO A 96 1.06 -6.94 11.19
CA PRO A 96 0.50 -6.35 12.39
C PRO A 96 1.21 -6.89 13.62
N GLU A 97 1.18 -6.14 14.70
CA GLU A 97 1.47 -6.72 16.01
C GLU A 97 0.37 -7.75 16.32
N THR A 98 0.77 -8.93 16.77
CA THR A 98 -0.15 -9.98 17.17
C THR A 98 0.00 -10.34 18.64
N ASP A 99 -1.10 -10.76 19.25
CA ASP A 99 -1.09 -11.34 20.60
C ASP A 99 -0.57 -12.79 20.59
N ARG A 100 -0.52 -13.42 21.77
CA ARG A 100 -0.06 -14.81 21.92
C ARG A 100 -0.92 -15.82 21.14
N ALA A 101 -2.16 -15.48 20.81
CA ALA A 101 -3.07 -16.31 20.04
C ALA A 101 -3.01 -16.03 18.53
N GLY A 102 -2.19 -15.08 18.09
CA GLY A 102 -2.05 -14.71 16.69
C GLY A 102 -3.12 -13.75 16.18
N ALA A 103 -3.97 -13.20 17.05
CA ALA A 103 -4.92 -12.16 16.68
C ALA A 103 -4.23 -10.79 16.67
N THR A 104 -4.79 -9.81 15.96
CA THR A 104 -4.27 -8.42 16.00
C THR A 104 -4.20 -7.95 17.45
N ALA A 105 -3.03 -7.45 17.86
CA ALA A 105 -2.83 -6.93 19.20
C ALA A 105 -3.80 -5.79 19.51
N GLU A 106 -4.24 -5.72 20.75
CA GLU A 106 -5.17 -4.70 21.24
C GLU A 106 -4.64 -3.26 21.02
N SER A 107 -3.32 -3.05 21.05
CA SER A 107 -2.67 -1.77 20.70
C SER A 107 -3.01 -1.35 19.27
N SER A 108 -2.75 -2.23 18.31
CA SER A 108 -3.03 -2.02 16.89
C SER A 108 -4.53 -1.86 16.61
N LEU A 109 -5.38 -2.62 17.30
CA LEU A 109 -6.83 -2.48 17.17
C LEU A 109 -7.32 -1.10 17.63
N ARG A 110 -6.78 -0.57 18.74
CA ARG A 110 -7.10 0.79 19.22
C ARG A 110 -6.66 1.88 18.25
N GLU A 111 -5.47 1.74 17.66
CA GLU A 111 -5.00 2.66 16.62
C GLU A 111 -5.99 2.74 15.44
N VAL A 112 -6.48 1.58 14.97
CA VAL A 112 -7.45 1.53 13.87
C VAL A 112 -8.80 2.10 14.28
N VAL A 113 -9.27 1.85 15.51
CA VAL A 113 -10.52 2.47 16.02
C VAL A 113 -10.41 3.99 16.02
N GLU A 114 -9.28 4.52 16.48
CA GLU A 114 -9.06 5.97 16.52
C GLU A 114 -8.99 6.57 15.12
N ALA A 115 -8.28 5.93 14.19
CA ALA A 115 -8.23 6.36 12.78
C ALA A 115 -9.62 6.34 12.10
N LEU A 116 -10.42 5.29 12.34
CA LEU A 116 -11.80 5.21 11.86
C LEU A 116 -12.65 6.36 12.41
N ARG A 117 -12.56 6.65 13.70
CA ARG A 117 -13.29 7.76 14.32
C ARG A 117 -12.84 9.11 13.77
N GLN A 118 -11.54 9.34 13.63
CA GLN A 118 -11.04 10.58 13.05
C GLN A 118 -11.58 10.80 11.62
N LYS A 119 -11.63 9.74 10.81
CA LYS A 119 -12.13 9.80 9.44
C LYS A 119 -13.65 9.98 9.36
N TRP A 120 -14.40 9.29 10.22
CA TRP A 120 -15.84 9.06 10.00
C TRP A 120 -16.78 9.56 11.09
N ARG A 121 -16.28 10.07 12.23
CA ARG A 121 -17.14 10.49 13.35
C ARG A 121 -18.19 11.56 13.00
N ASN A 122 -17.95 12.33 11.94
CA ASN A 122 -18.86 13.37 11.48
C ASN A 122 -19.96 12.82 10.55
N THR A 123 -19.79 11.61 10.02
CA THR A 123 -20.73 10.95 9.11
C THR A 123 -21.55 9.89 9.85
N PHE A 124 -20.89 9.13 10.72
CA PHE A 124 -21.47 7.99 11.41
C PHE A 124 -21.34 8.15 12.93
N GLN A 125 -22.43 7.86 13.64
CA GLN A 125 -22.49 7.78 15.10
C GLN A 125 -22.79 6.33 15.51
N ALA A 126 -22.03 5.81 16.46
CA ALA A 126 -22.19 4.45 16.95
C ALA A 126 -21.48 4.23 18.29
N SER A 127 -21.87 3.17 19.00
CA SER A 127 -21.24 2.76 20.25
C SER A 127 -19.78 2.34 20.06
N SER A 128 -19.00 2.34 21.15
CA SER A 128 -17.60 1.91 21.14
C SER A 128 -17.41 0.48 20.59
N ILE A 129 -18.38 -0.40 20.82
CA ILE A 129 -18.36 -1.79 20.36
C ILE A 129 -18.44 -1.85 18.83
N VAL A 130 -19.32 -1.07 18.21
CA VAL A 130 -19.51 -1.06 16.76
C VAL A 130 -18.25 -0.53 16.04
N TRP A 131 -17.61 0.51 16.59
CA TRP A 131 -16.30 0.97 16.08
C TRP A 131 -15.22 -0.13 16.18
N ARG A 132 -15.22 -0.90 17.27
CA ARG A 132 -14.31 -2.05 17.42
C ARG A 132 -14.63 -3.18 16.46
N MET A 133 -15.90 -3.44 16.16
CA MET A 133 -16.29 -4.44 15.15
C MET A 133 -15.79 -4.05 13.76
N TRP A 134 -15.87 -2.76 13.41
CA TRP A 134 -15.31 -2.25 12.16
C TRP A 134 -13.77 -2.33 12.15
N ALA A 135 -13.10 -1.93 13.23
CA ALA A 135 -11.66 -2.06 13.33
C ALA A 135 -11.21 -3.53 13.18
N ASN A 136 -11.90 -4.47 13.83
CA ASN A 136 -11.63 -5.91 13.66
C ASN A 136 -11.82 -6.36 12.21
N HIS A 137 -12.82 -5.84 11.50
CA HIS A 137 -12.98 -6.11 10.07
C HIS A 137 -11.75 -5.67 9.26
N VAL A 138 -11.27 -4.45 9.52
CA VAL A 138 -10.11 -3.87 8.86
C VAL A 138 -8.84 -4.69 9.14
N THR A 139 -8.63 -5.11 10.39
CA THR A 139 -7.39 -5.80 10.79
C THR A 139 -7.39 -7.31 10.53
N ARG A 140 -8.54 -7.89 10.16
CA ARG A 140 -8.74 -9.34 9.98
C ARG A 140 -7.77 -10.01 9.01
N ASN A 141 -7.34 -9.30 7.97
CA ASN A 141 -6.44 -9.87 6.95
C ASN A 141 -4.97 -9.92 7.41
N LEU A 142 -4.68 -9.40 8.61
CA LEU A 142 -3.34 -9.29 9.18
C LEU A 142 -2.31 -8.66 8.24
N ASN A 143 -2.75 -7.70 7.41
CA ASN A 143 -1.87 -6.94 6.53
C ASN A 143 -2.01 -5.44 6.83
N ARG A 144 -1.07 -4.90 7.62
CA ARG A 144 -1.07 -3.50 8.05
C ARG A 144 -1.04 -2.53 6.87
N SER A 145 -0.42 -2.92 5.75
CA SER A 145 -0.29 -2.05 4.58
C SER A 145 -1.62 -1.76 3.87
N THR A 146 -2.68 -2.53 4.16
CA THR A 146 -4.02 -2.31 3.56
C THR A 146 -4.94 -1.49 4.45
N TRP A 147 -4.61 -1.29 5.73
CA TRP A 147 -5.53 -0.73 6.71
C TRP A 147 -5.98 0.68 6.36
N ASN A 148 -5.07 1.55 5.90
CA ASN A 148 -5.43 2.92 5.49
C ASN A 148 -6.44 2.95 4.34
N ALA A 149 -6.28 2.07 3.35
CA ALA A 149 -7.22 1.95 2.25
C ALA A 149 -8.58 1.43 2.74
N SER A 150 -8.58 0.43 3.63
CA SER A 150 -9.81 -0.10 4.25
C SER A 150 -10.52 0.93 5.13
N ILE A 151 -9.78 1.76 5.88
CA ILE A 151 -10.31 2.86 6.69
C ILE A 151 -10.94 3.95 5.82
N ALA A 152 -10.46 4.14 4.59
CA ALA A 152 -11.02 5.11 3.65
C ALA A 152 -12.36 4.69 3.04
N ASN A 153 -12.74 3.41 3.17
CA ASN A 153 -14.04 2.91 2.72
C ASN A 153 -15.12 3.10 3.81
N PRO A 154 -16.41 3.16 3.45
CA PRO A 154 -17.52 3.16 4.41
C PRO A 154 -17.61 1.85 5.22
N PRO A 155 -18.42 1.80 6.30
CA PRO A 155 -18.56 0.60 7.12
C PRO A 155 -19.06 -0.61 6.31
N PRO A 156 -18.61 -1.84 6.63
CA PRO A 156 -19.05 -3.04 5.94
C PRO A 156 -20.55 -3.30 6.18
N SER A 157 -21.22 -3.87 5.17
CA SER A 157 -22.69 -4.00 5.11
C SER A 157 -23.32 -4.64 6.35
N TYR A 158 -22.67 -5.64 6.94
CA TYR A 158 -23.20 -6.39 8.09
C TYR A 158 -23.20 -5.60 9.41
N ILE A 159 -22.58 -4.41 9.47
CA ILE A 159 -22.65 -3.51 10.64
C ILE A 159 -23.27 -2.15 10.30
N THR A 160 -23.66 -1.91 9.05
CA THR A 160 -24.20 -0.61 8.61
C THR A 160 -25.44 -0.21 9.39
N GLU A 161 -26.33 -1.16 9.69
CA GLU A 161 -27.57 -0.92 10.44
C GLU A 161 -27.33 -0.52 11.90
N THR A 162 -26.12 -0.74 12.42
CA THR A 162 -25.73 -0.38 13.78
C THR A 162 -25.16 1.04 13.89
N PHE A 163 -25.00 1.74 12.76
CA PHE A 163 -24.61 3.15 12.71
C PHE A 163 -25.81 4.05 12.49
N SER A 164 -25.87 5.15 13.24
CA SER A 164 -26.76 6.27 12.93
C SER A 164 -26.04 7.24 12.00
N ILE A 165 -26.70 7.67 10.92
CA ILE A 165 -26.17 8.69 10.02
C ILE A 165 -26.39 10.05 10.66
N GLN A 166 -25.32 10.83 10.84
CA GLN A 166 -25.46 12.24 11.20
C GLN A 166 -25.86 13.02 9.94
N GLN A 167 -27.14 13.37 9.83
CA GLN A 167 -27.56 14.40 8.87
C GLN A 167 -26.93 15.72 9.31
N SER A 168 -26.08 16.29 8.46
CA SER A 168 -25.67 17.68 8.61
C SER A 168 -26.92 18.56 8.45
N HIS A 169 -27.49 19.03 9.56
CA HIS A 169 -28.47 20.12 9.56
C HIS A 169 -27.77 21.42 9.13
N ALA A 170 -27.49 21.54 7.84
CA ALA A 170 -27.13 22.79 7.20
C ALA A 170 -28.16 23.01 6.09
N LEU A 171 -29.41 23.31 6.48
CA LEU A 171 -30.49 23.89 5.65
C LEU A 171 -31.77 24.02 6.51
N ARG A 172 -31.76 24.90 7.51
CA ARG A 172 -32.98 25.54 8.04
C ARG A 172 -32.60 26.90 8.64
N SER A 173 -32.31 27.85 7.77
CA SER A 173 -32.35 29.28 8.07
C SER A 173 -32.51 30.02 6.73
N ILE A 174 -33.71 29.94 6.17
CA ILE A 174 -34.33 30.98 5.35
C ILE A 174 -35.79 31.04 5.82
#